data_AF-A0A7W3RJL0-F1
#
_entry.id   AF-A0A7W3RJL0-F1
#
_cell.length_a   1.000
_cell.length_b   1.000
_cell.length_c   1.000
_cell.angle_alpha   90.00
_cell.angle_beta   90.00
_cell.angle_gamma   90.00
#
_symmetry.space_group_name_H-M   'P 1'
#
loop_
_entity.id
_entity.type
_entity.pdbx_description
1 polymer ?
#
loop_
_entity_poly.entity_id
_entity_poly.type
_entity_poly.pdbx_seq_one_letter_code
_entity_poly.pdbx_strand_id
1 'polypeptide(L)'
;MGGSMLLMSLAAWHAHSVGRVSPLWLVGTYLLMGAAEAALAPVGMSVATAIAPASFLSQVVGVFWLSAALGAGFGGNAMKFAGSSAPGAGLFLVLGAAAVGAGSVLLLSARGLARRLGV
;
A
#
# COMPACT_ATOMS: atom_id res chain seq x y z
N MET A 1 -1.96 0.51 4.87
CA MET A 1 -0.73 -0.22 4.48
C MET A 1 0.46 0.05 5.40
N GLY A 2 0.86 1.30 5.69
CA GLY A 2 2.00 1.57 6.59
C GLY A 2 1.89 0.90 7.98
N GLY A 3 0.74 1.05 8.64
CA GLY A 3 0.49 0.45 9.95
C GLY A 3 0.54 -1.08 9.97
N SER A 4 0.05 -1.75 8.92
CA SER A 4 0.12 -3.22 8.83
C SER A 4 1.56 -3.71 8.63
N MET A 5 2.36 -3.00 7.84
CA MET A 5 3.78 -3.32 7.65
C MET A 5 4.61 -3.08 8.92
N LEU A 6 4.30 -2.04 9.70
CA LEU A 6 4.90 -1.84 11.02
C LEU A 6 4.55 -2.99 11.97
N LEU A 7 3.29 -3.42 12.01
CA LEU A 7 2.86 -4.55 12.82
C LEU A 7 3.57 -5.84 12.43
N MET A 8 3.72 -6.09 11.12
CA MET A 8 4.44 -7.25 10.60
C MET A 8 5.94 -7.19 10.91
N SER A 9 6.55 -5.99 10.87
CA SER A 9 7.95 -5.81 11.25
C SER A 9 8.19 -6.18 12.72
N LEU A 10 7.30 -5.75 13.62
CA LEU A 10 7.36 -6.13 15.04
C LEU A 10 7.19 -7.64 15.23
N ALA A 11 6.27 -8.26 14.50
CA ALA A 11 6.10 -9.71 14.52
C ALA A 11 7.36 -10.45 14.07
N ALA A 12 8.00 -10.01 12.97
CA ALA A 12 9.22 -10.59 12.44
C ALA A 12 10.41 -10.41 13.41
N TRP A 13 10.52 -9.25 14.07
CA TRP A 13 11.55 -9.01 15.09
C TRP A 13 11.35 -9.93 16.30
N HIS A 14 10.11 -10.10 16.76
CA HIS A 14 9.81 -11.00 17.88
C HIS A 14 10.07 -12.48 17.50
N ALA A 15 9.70 -12.88 16.28
CA ALA A 15 9.98 -14.21 15.75
C ALA A 15 11.48 -14.52 15.64
N HIS A 16 12.32 -13.52 15.37
CA HIS A 16 13.77 -13.70 15.36
C HIS A 16 14.32 -14.14 16.74
N SER A 17 13.71 -13.68 17.84
CA SER A 17 14.12 -14.03 19.20
C SER A 17 13.52 -15.33 19.76
N VAL A 18 12.28 -15.67 19.40
CA VAL A 18 11.50 -16.79 19.99
C VAL A 18 11.25 -17.93 18.98
N GLY A 19 11.64 -17.75 17.72
CA GLY A 19 11.43 -18.69 16.61
C GLY A 19 10.02 -18.65 16.05
N ARG A 20 9.01 -19.06 16.83
CA ARG A 20 7.61 -19.10 16.40
C ARG A 20 6.75 -18.08 17.16
N VAL A 21 5.92 -17.36 16.43
CA VAL A 21 4.97 -16.37 16.98
C VAL A 21 3.54 -16.80 16.71
N SER A 22 2.60 -16.26 17.50
CA SER A 22 1.18 -16.52 17.34
C SER A 22 0.66 -16.08 15.95
N PRO A 23 -0.24 -16.86 15.30
CA PRO A 23 -0.90 -16.47 14.06
C PRO A 23 -1.70 -15.15 14.14
N LEU A 24 -2.03 -14.68 15.35
CA LEU A 24 -2.77 -13.44 15.58
C LEU A 24 -2.08 -12.20 14.97
N TRP A 25 -0.75 -12.21 14.86
CA TRP A 25 0.01 -11.14 14.19
C TRP A 25 -0.35 -11.02 12.71
N LEU A 26 -0.53 -12.15 12.03
CA LEU A 26 -0.96 -12.17 10.63
C LEU A 26 -2.40 -11.68 10.51
N VAL A 27 -3.29 -12.15 11.39
CA VAL A 27 -4.69 -11.71 11.40
C VAL A 27 -4.79 -10.19 11.55
N GLY A 28 -4.08 -9.61 12.53
CA GLY A 28 -4.06 -8.15 12.71
C GLY A 28 -3.49 -7.41 11.51
N THR A 29 -2.43 -7.94 10.89
CA THR A 29 -1.83 -7.35 9.69
C THR A 29 -2.83 -7.34 8.53
N TYR A 30 -3.45 -8.48 8.23
CA TYR A 30 -4.42 -8.60 7.15
C TYR A 30 -5.68 -7.78 7.39
N LEU A 31 -6.13 -7.65 8.64
CA LEU A 31 -7.28 -6.81 8.99
C LEU A 31 -6.99 -5.33 8.72
N LEU A 32 -5.82 -4.84 9.16
CA LEU A 32 -5.37 -3.47 8.85
C LEU A 32 -5.15 -3.25 7.36
N MET A 33 -4.64 -4.26 6.66
CA MET A 33 -4.40 -4.21 5.21
C MET A 33 -5.73 -4.13 4.45
N GLY A 34 -6.68 -5.01 4.78
CA GLY A 34 -8.01 -5.06 4.17
C GLY A 34 -8.82 -3.81 4.46
N ALA A 35 -8.77 -3.26 5.67
CA ALA A 35 -9.43 -1.99 5.99
C ALA A 35 -8.88 -0.82 5.14
N ALA A 36 -7.55 -0.77 4.95
CA ALA A 36 -6.94 0.23 4.09
C ALA A 36 -7.32 0.05 2.62
N GLU A 37 -7.38 -1.19 2.12
CA GLU A 37 -7.76 -1.50 0.75
C GLU A 37 -9.23 -1.19 0.47
N ALA A 38 -10.12 -1.56 1.40
CA ALA A 38 -11.56 -1.29 1.32
C ALA A 38 -11.87 0.21 1.24
N ALA A 39 -11.05 1.06 1.88
CA ALA A 39 -11.16 2.51 1.74
C ALA A 39 -10.58 3.02 0.40
N LEU A 40 -9.48 2.43 -0.07
CA LEU A 40 -8.75 2.93 -1.24
C LEU A 40 -9.45 2.61 -2.56
N ALA A 41 -9.97 1.39 -2.72
CA ALA A 41 -10.56 0.93 -3.97
C ALA A 41 -11.78 1.76 -4.45
N PRO A 42 -12.83 2.00 -3.64
CA PRO A 42 -13.99 2.78 -4.07
C PRO A 42 -13.65 4.26 -4.27
N VAL A 43 -12.81 4.84 -3.42
CA VAL A 43 -12.40 6.24 -3.51
C VAL A 43 -11.53 6.48 -4.75
N GLY A 44 -10.55 5.61 -4.99
CA GLY A 44 -9.66 5.72 -6.14
C GLY A 44 -10.40 5.62 -7.47
N MET A 45 -11.33 4.65 -7.57
CA MET A 45 -12.18 4.52 -8.75
C MET A 45 -13.11 5.72 -8.94
N SER A 46 -13.72 6.24 -7.87
CA SER A 46 -14.58 7.41 -7.94
C SER A 46 -13.83 8.65 -8.42
N VAL A 47 -12.58 8.85 -7.98
CA VAL A 47 -11.76 9.98 -8.45
C VAL A 47 -11.38 9.79 -9.92
N ALA A 48 -10.96 8.58 -10.30
CA ALA A 48 -10.58 8.27 -11.68
C ALA A 48 -11.71 8.54 -12.68
N THR A 49 -12.95 8.22 -12.32
CA THR A 49 -14.10 8.51 -13.19
C THR A 49 -14.57 9.96 -13.11
N ALA A 50 -14.46 10.62 -11.96
CA ALA A 50 -14.89 12.01 -11.78
C ALA A 50 -14.03 13.02 -12.55
N ILE A 51 -12.72 12.79 -12.66
CA ILE A 51 -11.78 13.70 -13.35
C ILE A 51 -11.60 13.39 -14.84
N ALA A 52 -12.16 12.28 -15.31
CA ALA A 52 -11.92 11.82 -16.67
C ALA A 52 -12.74 12.62 -17.70
N PRO A 53 -12.11 13.12 -18.78
CA PRO A 53 -12.84 13.65 -19.93
C PRO A 53 -13.68 12.54 -20.58
N ALA A 54 -14.86 12.88 -21.11
CA ALA A 54 -15.78 11.91 -21.71
C ALA A 54 -15.14 11.03 -22.80
N SER A 55 -14.20 11.58 -23.57
CA SER A 55 -13.46 10.86 -24.62
C SER A 55 -12.34 9.94 -24.09
N PHE A 56 -11.92 10.09 -22.83
CA PHE A 56 -10.75 9.40 -22.27
C PHE A 56 -11.07 8.60 -20.99
N LEU A 57 -12.34 8.38 -20.67
CA LEU A 57 -12.78 7.65 -19.48
C LEU A 57 -12.08 6.29 -19.31
N SER A 58 -12.09 5.48 -20.37
CA SER A 58 -11.45 4.15 -20.35
C SER A 58 -9.94 4.22 -20.13
N GLN A 59 -9.27 5.27 -20.63
CA GLN A 59 -7.83 5.46 -20.46
C GLN A 59 -7.50 5.87 -19.02
N VAL A 60 -8.26 6.79 -18.42
CA VAL A 60 -8.04 7.21 -17.02
C VAL A 60 -8.30 6.07 -16.05
N VAL A 61 -9.37 5.30 -16.26
CA VAL A 61 -9.62 4.06 -15.49
C VAL A 61 -8.52 3.02 -15.74
N GLY A 62 -8.03 2.90 -16.97
CA GLY A 62 -6.87 2.07 -17.31
C GLY A 62 -5.62 2.44 -16.53
N VAL A 63 -5.34 3.74 -16.37
CA VAL A 63 -4.22 4.24 -15.55
C VAL A 63 -4.39 3.87 -14.07
N PHE A 64 -5.61 3.89 -13.54
CA PHE A 64 -5.86 3.42 -12.17
C PHE A 64 -5.47 1.94 -12.00
N TRP A 65 -5.92 1.06 -12.89
CA TRP A 65 -5.54 -0.36 -12.84
C TRP A 65 -4.06 -0.60 -13.13
N LEU A 66 -3.46 0.18 -14.03
CA LEU A 66 -2.03 0.13 -14.29
C LEU A 66 -1.23 0.49 -13.04
N SER A 67 -1.69 1.46 -12.25
CA SER A 67 -1.06 1.81 -10.97
C SER A 67 -1.11 0.64 -9.97
N ALA A 68 -2.24 -0.08 -9.89
CA ALA A 68 -2.39 -1.26 -9.06
C ALA A 68 -1.48 -2.41 -9.51
N ALA A 69 -1.38 -2.65 -10.83
CA ALA A 69 -0.48 -3.64 -11.41
C ALA A 69 0.99 -3.31 -11.14
N LEU A 70 1.39 -2.03 -11.26
CA LEU A 70 2.72 -1.56 -10.88
C LEU A 70 2.99 -1.80 -9.39
N GLY A 71 2.03 -1.49 -8.52
CA GLY A 71 2.14 -1.76 -7.08
C GLY A 71 2.38 -3.24 -6.77
N ALA A 72 1.61 -4.14 -7.40
CA ALA A 72 1.81 -5.58 -7.27
C ALA A 72 3.18 -6.03 -7.80
N GLY A 73 3.62 -5.50 -8.94
CA GLY A 73 4.92 -5.80 -9.54
C GLY A 73 6.09 -5.34 -8.67
N PHE A 74 6.02 -4.13 -8.09
CA PHE A 74 7.03 -3.65 -7.16
C PHE A 74 7.04 -4.46 -5.87
N GLY A 75 5.88 -4.77 -5.29
CA GLY A 75 5.78 -5.61 -4.09
C GLY A 75 6.36 -7.00 -4.31
N GLY A 76 6.03 -7.64 -5.44
CA GLY A 76 6.57 -8.95 -5.80
C GLY A 76 8.09 -8.95 -6.00
N ASN A 77 8.64 -7.92 -6.64
CA ASN A 77 10.09 -7.78 -6.77
C ASN A 77 10.77 -7.45 -5.44
N ALA A 78 10.13 -6.65 -4.58
CA ALA A 78 10.68 -6.32 -3.26
C ALA A 78 10.86 -7.58 -2.39
N MET A 79 9.98 -8.57 -2.53
CA MET A 79 10.09 -9.86 -1.83
C MET A 79 11.32 -10.67 -2.27
N LYS A 80 11.86 -10.46 -3.48
CA LYS A 80 13.10 -11.14 -3.92
C LYS A 80 14.30 -10.74 -3.07
N PHE A 81 14.31 -9.56 -2.46
CA PHE A 81 15.37 -9.13 -1.55
C PHE A 81 15.41 -9.94 -0.25
N ALA A 82 14.36 -10.67 0.10
CA ALA A 82 14.38 -11.61 1.23
C ALA A 82 15.19 -12.90 0.93
N GLY A 83 15.49 -13.17 -0.34
CA GLY A 83 16.22 -14.38 -0.76
C GLY A 83 15.40 -15.66 -0.53
N SER A 84 16.06 -16.72 -0.04
CA SER A 84 15.45 -18.01 0.32
C SER A 84 14.90 -18.05 1.76
N SER A 85 15.05 -16.97 2.52
CA SER A 85 14.65 -16.88 3.92
C SER A 85 13.35 -16.11 4.09
N ALA A 86 12.72 -16.27 5.25
CA ALA A 86 11.56 -15.46 5.60
C ALA A 86 11.93 -13.95 5.59
N PRO A 87 11.05 -13.06 5.09
CA PRO A 87 11.28 -11.63 5.09
C PRO A 87 11.64 -11.11 6.48
N GLY A 88 12.81 -10.48 6.59
CA GLY A 88 13.27 -9.88 7.84
C GLY A 88 12.46 -8.62 8.20
N ALA A 89 12.48 -8.26 9.49
CA ALA A 89 11.80 -7.07 10.02
C ALA A 89 12.16 -5.78 9.25
N GLY A 90 13.41 -5.66 8.78
CA GLY A 90 13.89 -4.52 8.01
C GLY A 90 13.18 -4.33 6.66
N LEU A 91 12.85 -5.41 5.94
CA LEU A 91 12.14 -5.31 4.66
C LEU A 91 10.73 -4.75 4.87
N PHE A 92 10.02 -5.23 5.91
CA PHE A 92 8.71 -4.70 6.27
C PHE A 92 8.77 -3.23 6.71
N LEU A 93 9.82 -2.81 7.43
CA LEU A 93 10.00 -1.39 7.77
C LEU A 93 10.19 -0.52 6.55
N VAL A 94 11.03 -0.93 5.59
CA VAL A 94 11.28 -0.16 4.37
C VAL A 94 10.00 -0.03 3.55
N LEU A 95 9.24 -1.12 3.37
CA LEU A 95 7.96 -1.09 2.68
C LEU A 95 6.92 -0.23 3.42
N GLY A 96 6.88 -0.34 4.75
CA GLY A 96 6.02 0.50 5.59
C GLY A 96 6.37 1.98 5.49
N ALA A 97 7.65 2.33 5.57
CA ALA A 97 8.16 3.69 5.45
C ALA A 97 7.88 4.27 4.06
N ALA A 98 8.07 3.49 2.99
CA ALA A 98 7.74 3.91 1.64
C ALA A 98 6.22 4.19 1.49
N ALA A 99 5.37 3.31 2.04
CA ALA A 99 3.92 3.51 2.02
C ALA A 99 3.48 4.74 2.81
N VAL A 100 4.04 4.97 4.00
CA VAL A 100 3.78 6.17 4.81
C VAL A 100 4.27 7.41 4.08
N GLY A 101 5.49 7.39 3.53
CA GLY A 101 6.07 8.51 2.79
C GLY A 101 5.22 8.91 1.59
N ALA A 102 4.80 7.94 0.77
CA ALA A 102 3.89 8.20 -0.35
C ALA A 102 2.56 8.79 0.12
N GLY A 103 1.96 8.25 1.19
CA GLY A 103 0.74 8.78 1.79
C GLY A 103 0.91 10.21 2.32
N SER A 104 2.02 10.51 3.00
CA SER A 104 2.34 11.84 3.51
C SER A 104 2.53 12.85 2.37
N VAL A 105 3.25 12.48 1.31
CA VAL A 105 3.41 13.34 0.12
C VAL A 105 2.06 13.64 -0.53
N LEU A 106 1.18 12.63 -0.64
CA LEU A 106 -0.17 12.81 -1.16
C LEU A 106 -0.99 13.74 -0.27
N LEU A 107 -0.97 13.56 1.05
CA LEU A 107 -1.68 14.40 2.02
C LEU A 107 -1.23 15.87 1.94
N LEU A 108 0.08 16.12 1.84
CA LEU A 108 0.63 17.47 1.69
C LEU A 108 0.22 18.10 0.35
N SER A 109 0.13 17.29 -0.70
CA SER A 109 -0.23 17.72 -2.06
C SER A 109 -1.74 17.80 -2.28
N ALA A 110 -2.57 17.21 -1.41
CA ALA A 110 -4.01 17.03 -1.60
C ALA A 110 -4.74 18.36 -1.84
N ARG A 111 -4.39 19.39 -1.07
CA ARG A 111 -4.95 20.76 -1.23
C ARG A 111 -4.56 21.41 -2.56
N GLY A 112 -3.37 21.09 -3.07
CA GLY A 112 -2.93 21.56 -4.39
C GLY A 112 -3.63 20.83 -5.52
N LEU A 113 -3.84 19.53 -5.35
CA LEU A 113 -4.49 18.66 -6.33
C LEU A 113 -5.97 18.98 -6.46
N ALA A 114 -6.70 19.11 -5.35
CA ALA A 114 -8.11 19.47 -5.33
C ALA A 114 -8.38 20.78 -6.12
N ARG A 115 -7.60 21.83 -5.81
CA ARG A 115 -7.67 23.12 -6.52
C ARG A 115 -7.42 23.01 -8.03
N ARG A 116 -6.53 22.12 -8.48
CA ARG A 116 -6.20 21.95 -9.90
C ARG A 116 -7.24 21.09 -10.63
N LEU A 117 -7.91 20.19 -9.93
CA LEU A 117 -8.93 19.30 -10.47
C LEU A 117 -10.33 19.92 -10.43
N GLY A 118 -10.49 21.11 -9.84
CA GLY A 118 -11.76 21.83 -9.80
C GLY A 118 -12.79 21.22 -8.84
N VAL A 119 -12.33 20.43 -7.87
CA VAL A 119 -13.12 19.81 -6.79
C VAL A 119 -12.74 20.37 -5.42
#